data_AF-A0BLM3-F1
#
_entry.id   AF-A0BLM3-F1
#
_cell.length_a   1.000
_cell.length_b   1.000
_cell.length_c   1.000
_cell.angle_alpha   90.00
_cell.angle_beta   90.00
_cell.angle_gamma   90.00
#
_symmetry.space_group_name_H-M   'P 1'
#
loop_
_entity.id
_entity.type
_entity.pdbx_description
1 polymer ?
#
loop_
_entity_poly.entity_id
_entity_poly.type
_entity_poly.pdbx_seq_one_letter_code
_entity_poly.pdbx_strand_id
1 'polypeptide(L)'
;MSKQSKDQQKLGKFYTFEVTAEKLQTVQQKARSMYFKHFRNAFIFGFCIEFMIIKSRICKFHLFIYIKMKILLEKVHKEDQNQKKKKMIIQIQPIIIHYINETLIIIYISKSMQHFILMTILKIIVLSKFRYHCYTVLYSLLKQFTYEIINILKRVIWGCCYRVQLWNLSNIQRGRVSIWYIQFTKAEFRENIKKQIMQCYNANADGGFVEPFDVLQTFSKNEQGIEFHIKLVKSLAKKPVCHQENIDPLIEPFQPGQLVMKLENYNLLLNKYPVNPYHTLLVPKQFIHQSEKFSKDYLSLAYDVLCAVEGFAFFNSHSEAGASLDHKHVQIVSKLAFQSANILNHVREWWFERSVKQPNKFTRLRYLKKIKHFILFFNQDLLQSKNCDELQQQNLIYETYEKLLNKCKVEDIKDFKHNLIMTQEFMMIVVRKKATYNGVSFNAVCFTGSLLAKNEQECEKLKQARIIEILDNLAEVDESVYSDIDEC
;
A
#
# COMPACT_ATOMS: atom_id res chain seq x y z
N MET A 1 -31.14 36.77 86.57
CA MET A 1 -32.03 37.22 85.48
C MET A 1 -31.31 37.08 84.14
N SER A 2 -31.57 36.03 83.36
CA SER A 2 -31.35 36.09 81.91
C SER A 2 -32.73 36.07 81.25
N LYS A 3 -33.25 37.24 80.93
CA LYS A 3 -34.48 37.37 80.13
C LYS A 3 -34.13 36.90 78.72
N GLN A 4 -34.58 35.71 78.34
CA GLN A 4 -34.68 35.33 76.93
C GLN A 4 -35.52 36.40 76.21
N SER A 5 -35.04 36.87 75.06
CA SER A 5 -35.73 37.90 74.29
C SER A 5 -37.06 37.35 73.76
N LYS A 6 -38.07 38.22 73.66
CA LYS A 6 -39.38 37.89 73.07
C LYS A 6 -39.27 37.37 71.62
N ASP A 7 -38.14 37.60 70.96
CA ASP A 7 -37.88 37.17 69.58
C ASP A 7 -37.49 35.69 69.48
N GLN A 8 -36.82 35.12 70.49
CA GLN A 8 -36.50 33.68 70.51
C GLN A 8 -37.74 32.79 70.66
N GLN A 9 -38.78 33.26 71.35
CA GLN A 9 -40.06 32.54 71.45
C GLN A 9 -40.90 32.61 70.17
N LYS A 10 -40.67 33.60 69.29
CA LYS A 10 -41.36 33.70 67.99
C LYS A 10 -40.71 32.85 66.90
N LEU A 11 -39.40 32.64 66.96
CA LEU A 11 -38.65 31.81 65.99
C LEU A 11 -38.85 30.30 66.20
N GLY A 12 -39.21 29.84 67.41
CA GLY A 12 -39.46 28.43 67.70
C GLY A 12 -40.75 27.84 67.10
N LYS A 13 -41.57 28.63 66.40
CA LYS A 13 -42.85 28.17 65.82
C LYS A 13 -42.84 27.94 64.31
N PHE A 14 -41.75 28.29 63.61
CA PHE A 14 -41.68 28.10 62.16
C PHE A 14 -40.38 27.39 61.79
N TYR A 15 -40.52 26.09 61.53
CA TYR A 15 -39.56 25.17 60.90
C TYR A 15 -38.45 24.56 61.76
N THR A 16 -38.79 23.53 62.54
CA THR A 16 -37.88 22.40 62.75
C THR A 16 -37.81 21.60 61.43
N PHE A 17 -36.90 21.95 60.53
CA PHE A 17 -36.56 21.09 59.40
C PHE A 17 -35.68 19.94 59.90
N GLU A 18 -36.28 18.82 60.28
CA GLU A 18 -35.53 17.56 60.34
C GLU A 18 -35.22 17.11 58.91
N VAL A 19 -33.95 17.24 58.54
CA VAL A 19 -33.40 16.68 57.31
C VAL A 19 -33.22 15.18 57.55
N THR A 20 -34.26 14.40 57.28
CA THR A 20 -34.14 12.94 57.27
C THR A 20 -33.13 12.51 56.20
N ALA A 21 -32.40 11.42 56.44
CA ALA A 21 -31.42 10.89 55.49
C ALA A 21 -32.02 10.66 54.09
N GLU A 22 -33.31 10.32 54.04
CA GLU A 22 -34.10 10.14 52.83
C GLU A 22 -34.35 11.47 52.08
N LYS A 23 -34.65 12.58 52.78
CA LYS A 23 -34.75 13.92 52.18
C LYS A 23 -33.39 14.39 51.65
N LEU A 24 -32.30 14.12 52.38
CA LEU A 24 -30.94 14.46 51.93
C LEU A 24 -30.55 13.69 50.66
N GLN A 25 -30.83 12.38 50.60
CA GLN A 25 -30.62 11.57 49.41
C GLN A 25 -31.44 12.06 48.21
N THR A 26 -32.70 12.44 48.45
CA THR A 26 -33.59 12.95 47.41
C THR A 26 -33.09 14.28 46.85
N VAL A 27 -32.62 15.18 47.71
CA VAL A 27 -32.01 16.47 47.30
C VAL A 27 -30.68 16.24 46.57
N GLN A 28 -29.84 15.31 47.02
CA GLN A 28 -28.58 14.96 46.35
C GLN A 28 -28.80 14.29 44.99
N GLN A 29 -29.81 13.43 44.84
CA GLN A 29 -30.21 12.86 43.54
C GLN A 29 -30.75 13.94 42.59
N LYS A 30 -31.61 14.85 43.08
CA LYS A 30 -32.10 15.99 42.28
C LYS A 30 -30.96 16.93 41.88
N ALA A 31 -30.03 17.21 42.78
CA ALA A 31 -28.85 18.01 42.49
C ALA A 31 -27.97 17.32 41.44
N ARG A 32 -27.63 16.03 41.59
CA ARG A 32 -26.88 15.26 40.59
C ARG A 32 -27.58 15.24 39.23
N SER A 33 -28.90 15.07 39.19
CA SER A 33 -29.71 15.14 37.97
C SER A 33 -29.64 16.51 37.30
N MET A 34 -29.73 17.59 38.08
CA MET A 34 -29.58 18.97 37.58
C MET A 34 -28.16 19.23 37.08
N TYR A 35 -27.12 18.85 37.82
CA TYR A 35 -25.72 18.99 37.38
C TYR A 35 -25.46 18.23 36.08
N PHE A 36 -26.00 17.01 35.94
CA PHE A 36 -25.90 16.25 34.68
C PHE A 36 -26.64 16.93 33.53
N LYS A 37 -27.83 17.51 33.81
CA LYS A 37 -28.61 18.26 32.82
C LYS A 37 -27.89 19.54 32.38
N HIS A 38 -27.28 20.28 33.31
CA HIS A 38 -26.52 21.49 33.02
C HIS A 38 -25.20 21.17 32.30
N PHE A 39 -24.47 20.12 32.70
CA PHE A 39 -23.29 19.64 32.00
C PHE A 39 -23.60 19.19 30.58
N ARG A 40 -24.67 18.40 30.38
CA ARG A 40 -25.15 17.98 29.05
C ARG A 40 -25.51 19.18 28.18
N ASN A 41 -26.24 20.16 28.73
CA ASN A 41 -26.64 21.33 27.98
C ASN A 41 -25.44 22.23 27.65
N ALA A 42 -24.47 22.38 28.56
CA ALA A 42 -23.23 23.11 28.31
C ALA A 42 -22.35 22.43 27.25
N PHE A 43 -22.28 21.10 27.26
CA PHE A 43 -21.57 20.31 26.25
C PHE A 43 -22.22 20.43 24.87
N ILE A 44 -23.55 20.32 24.78
CA ILE A 44 -24.30 20.55 23.53
C ILE A 44 -24.10 21.99 23.03
N PHE A 45 -24.13 22.97 23.93
CA PHE A 45 -23.94 24.37 23.57
C PHE A 45 -22.52 24.67 23.08
N GLY A 46 -21.49 24.11 23.73
CA GLY A 46 -20.11 24.18 23.27
C GLY A 46 -19.93 23.56 21.88
N PHE A 47 -20.60 22.43 21.63
CA PHE A 47 -20.59 21.77 20.32
C PHE A 47 -21.33 22.59 19.24
N CYS A 48 -22.45 23.22 19.58
CA CYS A 48 -23.16 24.14 18.69
C CYS A 48 -22.32 25.38 18.36
N ILE A 49 -21.56 25.91 19.31
CA ILE A 49 -20.66 27.04 19.10
C ILE A 49 -19.50 26.64 18.18
N GLU A 50 -18.83 25.50 18.43
CA GLU A 50 -17.79 25.01 17.52
C GLU A 50 -18.33 24.77 16.10
N PHE A 51 -19.52 24.16 15.99
CA PHE A 51 -20.19 23.95 14.71
C PHE A 51 -20.52 25.28 14.01
N MET A 52 -20.97 26.30 14.74
CA MET A 52 -21.21 27.64 14.19
C MET A 52 -19.90 28.35 13.79
N ILE A 53 -18.81 28.16 14.53
CA ILE A 53 -17.48 28.69 14.19
C ILE A 53 -16.95 28.02 12.91
N ILE A 54 -17.08 26.70 12.79
CA ILE A 54 -16.74 25.93 11.60
C ILE A 54 -17.58 26.40 10.40
N LYS A 55 -18.91 26.53 10.58
CA LYS A 55 -19.82 27.07 9.56
C LYS A 55 -19.46 28.51 9.14
N SER A 56 -19.06 29.36 10.08
CA SER A 56 -18.63 30.75 9.83
C SER A 56 -17.33 30.82 9.03
N ARG A 57 -16.33 29.98 9.36
CA ARG A 57 -15.08 29.85 8.61
C ARG A 57 -15.31 29.32 7.19
N ILE A 58 -16.18 28.31 7.07
CA ILE A 58 -16.65 27.76 5.80
C ILE A 58 -17.34 28.86 4.97
N CYS A 59 -18.30 29.59 5.53
CA CYS A 59 -18.99 30.68 4.81
C CYS A 59 -18.04 31.80 4.33
N LYS A 60 -17.06 32.21 5.15
CA LYS A 60 -16.03 33.20 4.74
C LYS A 60 -15.16 32.68 3.59
N PHE A 61 -14.81 31.40 3.62
CA PHE A 61 -13.99 30.76 2.58
C PHE A 61 -14.75 30.55 1.27
N HIS A 62 -16.01 30.11 1.32
CA HIS A 62 -16.88 30.02 0.15
C HIS A 62 -17.17 31.39 -0.46
N LEU A 63 -17.35 32.44 0.37
CA LEU A 63 -17.51 33.82 -0.10
C LEU A 63 -16.24 34.32 -0.81
N PHE A 64 -15.05 33.99 -0.30
CA PHE A 64 -13.77 34.30 -0.94
C PHE A 64 -13.62 33.62 -2.31
N ILE A 65 -13.96 32.33 -2.42
CA ILE A 65 -13.92 31.59 -3.69
C ILE A 65 -14.98 32.12 -4.66
N TYR A 66 -16.20 32.41 -4.19
CA TYR A 66 -17.26 33.01 -5.00
C TYR A 66 -16.84 34.37 -5.57
N ILE A 67 -16.23 35.25 -4.76
CA ILE A 67 -15.73 36.55 -5.21
C ILE A 67 -14.63 36.37 -6.27
N LYS A 68 -13.67 35.46 -6.05
CA LYS A 68 -12.63 35.17 -7.06
C LYS A 68 -13.21 34.60 -8.35
N MET A 69 -14.17 33.68 -8.27
CA MET A 69 -14.84 33.12 -9.45
C MET A 69 -15.64 34.20 -10.20
N LYS A 70 -16.33 35.09 -9.47
CA LYS A 70 -17.10 36.19 -10.06
C LYS A 70 -16.20 37.18 -10.80
N ILE A 71 -15.07 37.58 -10.21
CA ILE A 71 -14.07 38.46 -10.85
C ILE A 71 -13.48 37.79 -12.12
N LEU A 72 -13.23 36.48 -12.08
CA LEU A 72 -12.73 35.73 -13.22
C LEU A 72 -13.78 35.61 -14.34
N LEU A 73 -15.05 35.39 -14.00
CA LEU A 73 -16.16 35.32 -14.95
C LEU A 73 -16.47 36.66 -15.60
N GLU A 74 -16.41 37.77 -14.84
CA GLU A 74 -16.55 39.13 -15.37
C GLU A 74 -15.43 39.51 -16.36
N LYS A 75 -14.20 38.99 -16.14
CA LYS A 75 -13.09 39.13 -17.12
C LYS A 75 -13.31 38.30 -18.39
N VAL A 76 -13.93 37.12 -18.28
CA VAL A 76 -14.26 36.26 -19.43
C VAL A 76 -15.39 36.83 -20.28
N HIS A 77 -16.33 37.58 -19.70
CA HIS A 77 -17.46 38.16 -20.44
C HIS A 77 -17.07 39.39 -21.29
N LYS A 78 -15.91 40.01 -21.03
CA LYS A 78 -15.44 41.23 -21.73
C LYS A 78 -14.49 40.97 -22.91
N GLU A 79 -13.99 39.75 -23.11
CA GLU A 79 -13.02 39.45 -24.16
C GLU A 79 -13.46 38.24 -25.00
N ASP A 80 -13.61 38.43 -26.32
CA ASP A 80 -13.98 37.35 -27.22
C ASP A 80 -12.80 36.94 -28.12
N GLN A 81 -12.16 35.80 -27.78
CA GLN A 81 -11.44 34.91 -28.71
C GLN A 81 -11.32 33.49 -28.10
N ASN A 82 -11.72 32.48 -28.88
CA ASN A 82 -11.87 31.08 -28.46
C ASN A 82 -10.60 30.40 -27.89
N GLN A 83 -9.39 30.90 -28.18
CA GLN A 83 -8.13 30.29 -27.73
C GLN A 83 -7.72 30.71 -26.30
N LYS A 84 -8.03 31.93 -25.87
CA LYS A 84 -7.81 32.37 -24.47
C LYS A 84 -8.82 31.75 -23.50
N LYS A 85 -10.09 31.55 -23.94
CA LYS A 85 -11.11 30.81 -23.17
C LYS A 85 -10.62 29.41 -22.78
N LYS A 86 -9.98 28.67 -23.70
CA LYS A 86 -9.37 27.36 -23.41
C LYS A 86 -8.23 27.44 -22.38
N LYS A 87 -7.33 28.42 -22.49
CA LYS A 87 -6.27 28.66 -21.51
C LYS A 87 -6.81 29.05 -20.12
N MET A 88 -7.88 29.84 -20.06
CA MET A 88 -8.52 30.22 -18.80
C MET A 88 -9.32 29.07 -18.17
N ILE A 89 -9.94 28.19 -18.97
CA ILE A 89 -10.59 26.95 -18.46
C ILE A 89 -9.55 26.06 -17.77
N ILE A 90 -8.35 25.91 -18.37
CA ILE A 90 -7.23 25.18 -17.76
C ILE A 90 -6.78 25.84 -16.44
N GLN A 91 -6.85 27.18 -16.33
CA GLN A 91 -6.50 27.90 -15.09
C GLN A 91 -7.58 27.81 -14.01
N ILE A 92 -8.86 27.73 -14.39
CA ILE A 92 -10.00 27.64 -13.46
C ILE A 92 -10.23 26.20 -12.98
N GLN A 93 -9.86 25.20 -13.80
CA GLN A 93 -9.98 23.77 -13.50
C GLN A 93 -9.37 23.35 -12.15
N PRO A 94 -8.13 23.72 -11.78
CA PRO A 94 -7.58 23.40 -10.47
C PRO A 94 -8.31 24.09 -9.32
N ILE A 95 -8.89 25.29 -9.52
CA ILE A 95 -9.68 25.99 -8.51
C ILE A 95 -11.01 25.25 -8.26
N ILE A 96 -11.66 24.77 -9.33
CA ILE A 96 -12.88 23.96 -9.24
C ILE A 96 -12.59 22.60 -8.59
N ILE A 97 -11.50 21.94 -8.97
CA ILE A 97 -11.08 20.67 -8.39
C ILE A 97 -10.76 20.83 -6.90
N HIS A 98 -10.03 21.88 -6.51
CA HIS A 98 -9.76 22.18 -5.11
C HIS A 98 -11.05 22.43 -4.32
N TYR A 99 -11.99 23.21 -4.89
CA TYR A 99 -13.30 23.45 -4.28
C TYR A 99 -14.12 22.16 -4.08
N ILE A 100 -14.12 21.27 -5.08
CA ILE A 100 -14.81 19.97 -5.01
C ILE A 100 -14.17 19.07 -3.96
N ASN A 101 -12.84 18.99 -3.93
CA ASN A 101 -12.12 18.15 -2.96
C ASN A 101 -12.31 18.62 -1.53
N GLU A 102 -12.25 19.92 -1.27
CA GLU A 102 -12.54 20.50 0.05
C GLU A 102 -14.01 20.28 0.46
N THR A 103 -14.94 20.40 -0.50
CA THR A 103 -16.36 20.08 -0.25
C THR A 103 -16.56 18.60 0.10
N LEU A 104 -15.83 17.69 -0.55
CA LEU A 104 -15.85 16.25 -0.25
C LEU A 104 -15.22 15.93 1.11
N ILE A 105 -14.14 16.61 1.49
CA ILE A 105 -13.53 16.51 2.82
C ILE A 105 -14.54 16.97 3.88
N ILE A 106 -15.24 18.09 3.66
CA ILE A 106 -16.29 18.58 4.56
C ILE A 106 -17.44 17.56 4.69
N ILE A 107 -17.86 16.93 3.58
CA ILE A 107 -18.87 15.86 3.59
C ILE A 107 -18.39 14.64 4.38
N TYR A 108 -17.12 14.26 4.23
CA TYR A 108 -16.53 13.12 4.92
C TYR A 108 -16.35 13.37 6.42
N ILE A 109 -15.87 14.58 6.79
CA ILE A 109 -15.80 15.03 8.18
C ILE A 109 -17.21 15.07 8.78
N SER A 110 -18.20 15.59 8.05
CA SER A 110 -19.61 15.60 8.51
C SER A 110 -20.15 14.19 8.75
N LYS A 111 -19.90 13.22 7.87
CA LYS A 111 -20.28 11.82 8.06
C LYS A 111 -19.55 11.15 9.24
N SER A 112 -18.26 11.41 9.39
CA SER A 112 -17.45 10.85 10.48
C SER A 112 -17.85 11.45 11.83
N MET A 113 -18.15 12.75 11.87
CA MET A 113 -18.71 13.42 13.04
C MET A 113 -20.12 12.92 13.36
N GLN A 114 -20.97 12.67 12.36
CA GLN A 114 -22.28 12.04 12.56
C GLN A 114 -22.15 10.66 13.22
N HIS A 115 -21.20 9.85 12.77
CA HIS A 115 -20.94 8.53 13.37
C HIS A 115 -20.42 8.65 14.80
N PHE A 116 -19.50 9.58 15.07
CA PHE A 116 -18.98 9.84 16.40
C PHE A 116 -20.05 10.36 17.37
N ILE A 117 -20.91 11.29 16.91
CA ILE A 117 -22.04 11.82 17.67
C ILE A 117 -23.06 10.71 17.94
N LEU A 118 -23.39 9.88 16.95
CA LEU A 118 -24.29 8.74 17.10
C LEU A 118 -23.76 7.75 18.15
N MET A 119 -22.47 7.40 18.08
CA MET A 119 -21.82 6.51 19.05
C MET A 119 -21.74 7.10 20.45
N THR A 120 -21.50 8.41 20.56
CA THR A 120 -21.46 9.11 21.85
C THR A 120 -22.85 9.22 22.48
N ILE A 121 -23.87 9.49 21.67
CA ILE A 121 -25.28 9.48 22.09
C ILE A 121 -25.71 8.07 22.50
N LEU A 122 -25.35 7.03 21.75
CA LEU A 122 -25.62 5.63 22.12
C LEU A 122 -24.98 5.27 23.47
N LYS A 123 -23.72 5.67 23.71
CA LYS A 123 -23.05 5.48 25.00
C LYS A 123 -23.74 6.23 26.14
N ILE A 124 -24.15 7.49 25.92
CA ILE A 124 -24.88 8.30 26.91
C ILE A 124 -26.27 7.70 27.21
N ILE A 125 -26.95 7.13 26.20
CA ILE A 125 -28.26 6.47 26.34
C ILE A 125 -28.14 5.17 27.14
N VAL A 126 -27.13 4.34 26.83
CA VAL A 126 -26.83 3.11 27.60
C VAL A 126 -26.54 3.43 29.07
N LEU A 127 -25.88 4.57 29.34
CA LEU A 127 -25.53 5.00 30.69
C LEU A 127 -26.68 5.70 31.46
N SER A 128 -27.76 6.14 30.81
CA SER A 128 -28.75 7.05 31.44
C SER A 128 -30.15 6.48 31.76
N LYS A 129 -30.44 5.19 31.52
CA LYS A 129 -31.73 4.53 31.88
C LYS A 129 -33.00 5.35 31.48
N PHE A 130 -33.06 5.92 30.26
CA PHE A 130 -34.25 6.65 29.78
C PHE A 130 -35.09 5.84 28.77
N ARG A 131 -36.43 5.99 28.87
CA ARG A 131 -37.47 5.22 28.16
C ARG A 131 -37.55 5.49 26.64
N TYR A 132 -38.00 4.46 25.92
CA TYR A 132 -38.21 4.27 24.47
C TYR A 132 -38.75 5.47 23.66
N HIS A 133 -39.46 6.41 24.28
CA HIS A 133 -40.13 7.52 23.57
C HIS A 133 -39.18 8.62 23.05
N CYS A 134 -38.00 8.78 23.67
CA CYS A 134 -36.99 9.72 23.15
C CYS A 134 -36.27 9.18 21.90
N TYR A 135 -36.26 7.86 21.69
CA TYR A 135 -35.64 7.20 20.54
C TYR A 135 -36.35 7.55 19.24
N THR A 136 -37.68 7.44 19.21
CA THR A 136 -38.51 7.71 18.02
C THR A 136 -38.45 9.17 17.60
N VAL A 137 -38.52 10.11 18.55
CA VAL A 137 -38.46 11.55 18.25
C VAL A 137 -37.08 11.95 17.72
N LEU A 138 -36.00 11.47 18.34
CA LEU A 138 -34.64 11.80 17.93
C LEU A 138 -34.26 11.14 16.59
N TYR A 139 -34.67 9.88 16.37
CA TYR A 139 -34.49 9.17 15.10
C TYR A 139 -35.27 9.85 13.97
N SER A 140 -36.50 10.29 14.24
CA SER A 140 -37.32 10.99 13.25
C SER A 140 -36.74 12.36 12.88
N LEU A 141 -36.23 13.11 13.86
CA LEU A 141 -35.53 14.38 13.62
C LEU A 141 -34.23 14.18 12.83
N LEU A 142 -33.42 13.17 13.15
CA LEU A 142 -32.21 12.82 12.39
C LEU A 142 -32.54 12.42 10.95
N LYS A 143 -33.59 11.61 10.74
CA LYS A 143 -34.02 11.17 9.42
C LYS A 143 -34.53 12.34 8.56
N GLN A 144 -35.29 13.25 9.17
CA GLN A 144 -35.82 14.44 8.50
C GLN A 144 -34.71 15.45 8.16
N PHE A 145 -33.74 15.65 9.06
CA PHE A 145 -32.58 16.50 8.81
C PHE A 145 -31.66 15.92 7.72
N THR A 146 -31.50 14.59 7.69
CA THR A 146 -30.74 13.87 6.65
C THR A 146 -31.40 13.99 5.28
N TYR A 147 -32.74 13.89 5.23
CA TYR A 147 -33.51 14.03 4.00
C TYR A 147 -33.39 15.44 3.40
N GLU A 148 -33.49 16.48 4.24
CA GLU A 148 -33.35 17.87 3.80
C GLU A 148 -31.93 18.21 3.30
N ILE A 149 -30.89 17.75 4.01
CA ILE A 149 -29.50 17.94 3.55
C ILE A 149 -29.25 17.22 2.23
N ILE A 150 -29.74 15.98 2.08
CA ILE A 150 -29.61 15.22 0.82
C ILE A 150 -30.36 15.92 -0.32
N ASN A 151 -31.54 16.50 -0.06
CA ASN A 151 -32.30 17.21 -1.09
C ASN A 151 -31.66 18.54 -1.49
N ILE A 152 -31.09 19.30 -0.55
CA ILE A 152 -30.33 20.51 -0.85
C ILE A 152 -29.09 20.16 -1.69
N LEU A 153 -28.36 19.12 -1.30
CA LEU A 153 -27.19 18.63 -2.06
C LEU A 153 -27.59 18.11 -3.45
N LYS A 154 -28.70 17.38 -3.57
CA LYS A 154 -29.24 16.94 -4.87
C LYS A 154 -29.61 18.11 -5.77
N ARG A 155 -30.20 19.18 -5.24
CA ARG A 155 -30.53 20.39 -6.03
C ARG A 155 -29.29 21.16 -6.48
N VAL A 156 -28.27 21.24 -5.64
CA VAL A 156 -26.98 21.88 -5.99
C VAL A 156 -26.22 21.04 -7.02
N ILE A 157 -26.15 19.72 -6.83
CA ILE A 157 -25.55 18.78 -7.78
C ILE A 157 -26.33 18.78 -9.10
N TRP A 158 -27.67 18.74 -9.08
CA TRP A 158 -28.50 18.78 -10.28
C TRP A 158 -28.39 20.13 -11.03
N GLY A 159 -28.31 21.26 -10.31
CA GLY A 159 -28.08 22.58 -10.91
C GLY A 159 -26.69 22.74 -11.56
N CYS A 160 -25.67 22.05 -11.03
CA CYS A 160 -24.34 21.96 -11.63
C CYS A 160 -24.29 20.94 -12.78
N CYS A 161 -24.94 19.79 -12.64
CA CYS A 161 -25.01 18.73 -13.65
C CYS A 161 -25.84 19.15 -14.87
N TYR A 162 -26.93 19.91 -14.72
CA TYR A 162 -27.76 20.36 -15.85
C TYR A 162 -27.02 21.35 -16.77
N ARG A 163 -26.16 22.20 -16.21
CA ARG A 163 -25.29 23.11 -17.00
C ARG A 163 -24.10 22.40 -17.64
N VAL A 164 -23.65 21.28 -17.05
CA VAL A 164 -22.59 20.42 -17.62
C VAL A 164 -23.16 19.42 -18.65
N GLN A 165 -24.43 18.99 -18.52
CA GLN A 165 -25.09 18.07 -19.43
C GLN A 165 -25.32 18.64 -20.83
N LEU A 166 -25.58 19.95 -20.96
CA LEU A 166 -25.67 20.60 -22.28
C LEU A 166 -24.32 20.71 -22.99
N TRP A 167 -23.20 20.53 -22.28
CA TRP A 167 -21.85 20.55 -22.86
C TRP A 167 -21.28 19.14 -23.10
N ASN A 168 -21.77 18.12 -22.39
CA ASN A 168 -21.31 16.74 -22.50
C ASN A 168 -22.00 15.91 -23.60
N LEU A 169 -23.21 16.30 -24.04
CA LEU A 169 -23.94 15.54 -25.08
C LEU A 169 -23.27 15.54 -26.45
N SER A 170 -22.38 16.50 -26.76
CA SER A 170 -21.59 16.50 -27.99
C SER A 170 -20.32 15.62 -27.93
N ASN A 171 -19.88 15.23 -26.72
CA ASN A 171 -18.66 14.44 -26.52
C ASN A 171 -18.92 12.95 -26.19
N ILE A 172 -20.16 12.60 -25.81
CA ILE A 172 -20.54 11.22 -25.49
C ILE A 172 -20.56 10.30 -26.73
N GLN A 173 -20.64 10.84 -27.95
CA GLN A 173 -20.46 10.04 -29.18
C GLN A 173 -19.00 9.65 -29.50
N ARG A 174 -18.01 10.01 -28.66
CA ARG A 174 -16.58 9.69 -28.88
C ARG A 174 -15.90 8.95 -27.71
N GLY A 175 -16.63 8.06 -27.04
CA GLY A 175 -16.04 6.89 -26.36
C GLY A 175 -14.97 7.16 -25.28
N ARG A 176 -15.17 8.12 -24.37
CA ARG A 176 -14.32 8.28 -23.17
C ARG A 176 -15.12 8.79 -21.97
N VAL A 177 -15.53 7.92 -21.05
CA VAL A 177 -15.58 8.23 -19.60
C VAL A 177 -15.50 6.92 -18.80
N SER A 178 -14.41 6.74 -18.05
CA SER A 178 -14.33 5.80 -16.93
C SER A 178 -14.70 6.50 -15.62
N ILE A 179 -15.31 5.75 -14.71
CA ILE A 179 -15.84 6.19 -13.41
C ILE A 179 -14.67 6.52 -12.47
N TRP A 180 -14.63 7.75 -11.94
CA TRP A 180 -13.52 8.26 -11.11
C TRP A 180 -13.61 7.76 -9.66
N TYR A 181 -12.83 6.73 -9.33
CA TYR A 181 -12.37 6.46 -7.96
C TYR A 181 -11.30 7.50 -7.56
N ILE A 182 -11.20 7.84 -6.28
CA ILE A 182 -10.13 8.68 -5.72
C ILE A 182 -8.79 7.97 -6.03
N GLN A 183 -8.07 8.42 -7.05
CA GLN A 183 -6.74 7.88 -7.37
C GLN A 183 -5.76 8.39 -6.32
N PHE A 184 -5.26 7.49 -5.47
CA PHE A 184 -4.06 7.75 -4.67
C PHE A 184 -2.91 8.14 -5.59
N THR A 185 -2.09 9.09 -5.17
CA THR A 185 -0.81 9.30 -5.85
C THR A 185 0.02 8.03 -5.74
N LYS A 186 0.91 7.78 -6.70
CA LYS A 186 1.77 6.59 -6.70
C LYS A 186 2.62 6.46 -5.44
N ALA A 187 3.08 7.59 -4.90
CA ALA A 187 3.82 7.64 -3.64
C ALA A 187 2.95 7.18 -2.46
N GLU A 188 1.70 7.67 -2.37
CA GLU A 188 0.75 7.22 -1.34
C GLU A 188 0.39 5.74 -1.49
N PHE A 189 0.26 5.25 -2.73
CA PHE A 189 0.01 3.84 -3.00
C PHE A 189 1.16 2.96 -2.49
N ARG A 190 2.41 3.30 -2.82
CA ARG A 190 3.60 2.57 -2.33
C ARG A 190 3.74 2.66 -0.81
N GLU A 191 3.46 3.82 -0.21
CA GLU A 191 3.49 3.98 1.24
C GLU A 191 2.41 3.14 1.94
N ASN A 192 1.21 3.05 1.34
CA ASN A 192 0.16 2.16 1.83
C ASN A 192 0.59 0.68 1.74
N ILE A 193 1.16 0.24 0.60
CA ILE A 193 1.71 -1.11 0.45
C ILE A 193 2.73 -1.40 1.57
N LYS A 194 3.71 -0.51 1.75
CA LYS A 194 4.75 -0.64 2.79
C LYS A 194 4.14 -0.82 4.17
N LYS A 195 3.19 0.04 4.55
CA LYS A 195 2.50 -0.04 5.85
C LYS A 195 1.76 -1.36 6.02
N GLN A 196 1.01 -1.81 5.01
CA GLN A 196 0.25 -3.05 5.07
C GLN A 196 1.17 -4.27 5.21
N ILE A 197 2.27 -4.33 4.45
CA ILE A 197 3.27 -5.41 4.57
C ILE A 197 3.84 -5.44 5.98
N MET A 198 4.31 -4.30 6.50
CA MET A 198 4.93 -4.23 7.83
C MET A 198 3.93 -4.57 8.94
N GLN A 199 2.71 -4.06 8.88
CA GLN A 199 1.66 -4.34 9.86
C GLN A 199 1.28 -5.83 9.85
N CYS A 200 1.02 -6.39 8.67
CA CYS A 200 0.66 -7.80 8.51
C CYS A 200 1.78 -8.71 8.99
N TYR A 201 3.04 -8.43 8.61
CA TYR A 201 4.19 -9.22 9.04
C TYR A 201 4.39 -9.17 10.56
N ASN A 202 4.44 -7.97 11.15
CA ASN A 202 4.68 -7.81 12.59
C ASN A 202 3.55 -8.44 13.43
N ALA A 203 2.31 -8.38 12.96
CA ALA A 203 1.18 -9.03 13.64
C ALA A 203 1.23 -10.57 13.58
N ASN A 204 2.05 -11.15 12.69
CA ASN A 204 2.11 -12.59 12.45
C ASN A 204 3.50 -13.21 12.68
N ALA A 205 4.48 -12.44 13.15
CA ALA A 205 5.84 -12.92 13.43
C ALA A 205 5.95 -13.67 14.78
N ASP A 206 5.15 -13.29 15.78
CA ASP A 206 5.18 -13.85 17.13
C ASP A 206 4.13 -14.95 17.32
N GLY A 207 4.40 -16.14 16.78
CA GLY A 207 3.50 -17.30 16.89
C GLY A 207 2.26 -17.24 15.99
N GLY A 208 2.30 -16.39 14.96
CA GLY A 208 1.27 -16.28 13.93
C GLY A 208 1.58 -17.11 12.68
N PHE A 209 1.15 -16.63 11.52
CA PHE A 209 1.36 -17.30 10.23
C PHE A 209 2.84 -17.44 9.84
N VAL A 210 3.66 -16.45 10.17
CA VAL A 210 5.04 -16.37 9.71
C VAL A 210 5.94 -17.20 10.63
N GLU A 211 6.72 -18.09 10.04
CA GLU A 211 7.72 -18.93 10.70
C GLU A 211 9.11 -18.62 10.11
N PRO A 212 9.78 -17.54 10.55
CA PRO A 212 11.07 -17.14 10.00
C PRO A 212 12.13 -18.25 10.13
N PHE A 213 13.02 -18.34 9.13
CA PHE A 213 14.17 -19.21 9.26
C PHE A 213 15.20 -18.60 10.21
N ASP A 214 15.51 -19.32 11.28
CA ASP A 214 16.65 -19.02 12.13
C ASP A 214 17.95 -19.26 11.33
N VAL A 215 18.60 -18.16 10.94
CA VAL A 215 19.95 -18.18 10.38
C VAL A 215 20.91 -18.45 11.53
N LEU A 216 21.41 -19.69 11.59
CA LEU A 216 22.32 -20.13 12.64
C LEU A 216 23.71 -19.54 12.47
N GLN A 217 24.20 -19.58 11.24
CA GLN A 217 25.55 -19.16 10.89
C GLN A 217 25.55 -18.59 9.47
N THR A 218 26.33 -17.53 9.27
CA THR A 218 26.62 -16.97 7.95
C THR A 218 28.13 -17.08 7.71
N PHE A 219 28.50 -17.62 6.55
CA PHE A 219 29.89 -17.73 6.12
C PHE A 219 30.12 -16.87 4.89
N SER A 220 31.16 -16.05 4.94
CA SER A 220 31.61 -15.27 3.78
C SER A 220 32.66 -16.04 2.99
N LYS A 221 32.55 -16.04 1.67
CA LYS A 221 33.55 -16.58 0.74
C LYS A 221 33.79 -15.60 -0.39
N ASN A 222 35.00 -15.04 -0.49
CA ASN A 222 35.35 -14.12 -1.56
C ASN A 222 35.85 -14.90 -2.79
N GLU A 223 35.22 -14.68 -3.94
CA GLU A 223 35.67 -15.21 -5.23
C GLU A 223 35.60 -14.12 -6.30
N GLN A 224 36.71 -13.92 -7.02
CA GLN A 224 36.82 -12.91 -8.09
C GLN A 224 36.41 -11.48 -7.65
N GLY A 225 36.71 -11.12 -6.40
CA GLY A 225 36.40 -9.79 -5.85
C GLY A 225 34.98 -9.64 -5.30
N ILE A 226 34.13 -10.67 -5.42
CA ILE A 226 32.77 -10.67 -4.89
C ILE A 226 32.72 -11.52 -3.62
N GLU A 227 32.20 -10.96 -2.54
CA GLU A 227 31.92 -11.71 -1.32
C GLU A 227 30.56 -12.41 -1.41
N PHE A 228 30.57 -13.74 -1.40
CA PHE A 228 29.37 -14.57 -1.35
C PHE A 228 29.04 -14.94 0.09
N HIS A 229 27.75 -14.99 0.43
CA HIS A 229 27.29 -15.38 1.78
C HIS A 229 26.56 -16.72 1.74
N ILE A 230 27.07 -17.70 2.49
CA ILE A 230 26.43 -19.00 2.71
C ILE A 230 25.72 -18.97 4.06
N LYS A 231 24.40 -19.11 4.08
CA LYS A 231 23.57 -19.08 5.31
C LYS A 231 23.12 -20.49 5.66
N LEU A 232 23.50 -20.97 6.84
CA LEU A 232 22.96 -22.20 7.42
C LEU A 232 21.68 -21.88 8.20
N VAL A 233 20.58 -22.54 7.85
CA VAL A 233 19.26 -22.30 8.44
C VAL A 233 18.68 -23.56 9.07
N LYS A 234 18.16 -23.44 10.30
CA LYS A 234 17.70 -24.58 11.11
C LYS A 234 16.41 -25.22 10.61
N SER A 235 15.46 -24.40 10.16
CA SER A 235 14.05 -24.82 10.04
C SER A 235 13.63 -25.25 8.63
N LEU A 236 14.55 -25.31 7.65
CA LEU A 236 14.17 -25.75 6.29
C LEU A 236 13.84 -27.24 6.19
N ALA A 237 14.34 -28.06 7.12
CA ALA A 237 13.98 -29.48 7.22
C ALA A 237 12.52 -29.71 7.65
N LYS A 238 11.85 -28.70 8.24
CA LYS A 238 10.43 -28.75 8.61
C LYS A 238 9.49 -28.36 7.47
N LYS A 239 10.01 -27.79 6.38
CA LYS A 239 9.18 -27.52 5.20
C LYS A 239 8.73 -28.88 4.63
N PRO A 240 7.43 -29.13 4.49
CA PRO A 240 6.95 -30.41 3.96
C PRO A 240 7.60 -30.68 2.60
N VAL A 241 8.19 -31.87 2.45
CA VAL A 241 8.96 -32.30 1.28
C VAL A 241 8.03 -32.52 0.06
N CYS A 242 6.73 -32.60 0.30
CA CYS A 242 5.67 -32.71 -0.70
C CYS A 242 4.42 -32.03 -0.12
N HIS A 243 3.71 -31.22 -0.92
CA HIS A 243 2.38 -30.74 -0.54
C HIS A 243 1.46 -31.97 -0.47
N GLN A 244 1.18 -32.46 0.74
CA GLN A 244 0.31 -33.62 0.98
C GLN A 244 -1.18 -33.32 0.67
N GLU A 245 -1.50 -32.08 0.31
CA GLU A 245 -2.83 -31.66 -0.12
C GLU A 245 -2.75 -31.06 -1.53
N ASN A 246 -3.66 -31.48 -2.41
CA ASN A 246 -3.83 -31.01 -3.80
C ASN A 246 -4.28 -29.53 -3.90
N ILE A 247 -4.11 -28.75 -2.84
CA ILE A 247 -4.65 -27.39 -2.70
C ILE A 247 -3.49 -26.41 -2.87
N ASP A 248 -3.59 -25.58 -3.90
CA ASP A 248 -2.64 -24.51 -4.16
C ASP A 248 -2.68 -23.47 -3.01
N PRO A 249 -1.59 -23.30 -2.24
CA PRO A 249 -1.55 -22.39 -1.09
C PRO A 249 -1.61 -20.91 -1.49
N LEU A 250 -1.59 -20.61 -2.79
CA LEU A 250 -1.66 -19.27 -3.35
C LEU A 250 -3.06 -18.91 -3.88
N ILE A 251 -4.05 -19.80 -3.70
CA ILE A 251 -5.47 -19.56 -4.03
C ILE A 251 -6.30 -19.48 -2.74
N GLU A 252 -7.37 -18.68 -2.76
CA GLU A 252 -8.31 -18.58 -1.62
C GLU A 252 -9.00 -19.93 -1.35
N PRO A 253 -9.21 -20.33 -0.07
CA PRO A 253 -9.02 -19.54 1.14
C PRO A 253 -7.57 -19.52 1.65
N PHE A 254 -7.08 -18.33 2.01
CA PHE A 254 -5.76 -18.16 2.61
C PHE A 254 -5.74 -18.53 4.10
N GLN A 255 -4.58 -18.97 4.58
CA GLN A 255 -4.38 -19.16 6.02
C GLN A 255 -4.51 -17.80 6.75
N PRO A 256 -5.07 -17.78 7.99
CA PRO A 256 -5.13 -16.55 8.79
C PRO A 256 -3.75 -15.91 8.90
N GLY A 257 -3.64 -14.62 8.56
CA GLY A 257 -2.37 -13.88 8.58
C GLY A 257 -1.51 -13.97 7.32
N GLN A 258 -1.89 -14.78 6.32
CA GLN A 258 -1.16 -14.87 5.05
C GLN A 258 -1.44 -13.70 4.10
N LEU A 259 -2.69 -13.23 4.01
CA LEU A 259 -3.10 -12.17 3.09
C LEU A 259 -2.73 -10.78 3.65
N VAL A 260 -1.90 -10.05 2.92
CA VAL A 260 -1.55 -8.65 3.23
C VAL A 260 -2.60 -7.70 2.67
N MET A 261 -2.93 -7.87 1.39
CA MET A 261 -3.76 -6.92 0.64
C MET A 261 -4.37 -7.59 -0.59
N LYS A 262 -5.65 -7.31 -0.85
CA LYS A 262 -6.30 -7.62 -2.14
C LYS A 262 -6.12 -6.44 -3.08
N LEU A 263 -5.52 -6.69 -4.24
CA LEU A 263 -5.47 -5.77 -5.37
C LEU A 263 -6.53 -6.19 -6.40
N GLU A 264 -6.64 -5.49 -7.53
CA GLU A 264 -7.69 -5.77 -8.53
C GLU A 264 -7.62 -7.21 -9.06
N ASN A 265 -6.52 -7.56 -9.74
CA ASN A 265 -6.30 -8.90 -10.32
C ASN A 265 -5.31 -9.76 -9.53
N TYR A 266 -4.74 -9.21 -8.45
CA TYR A 266 -3.64 -9.82 -7.70
C TYR A 266 -3.92 -9.83 -6.20
N ASN A 267 -3.23 -10.71 -5.49
CA ASN A 267 -3.13 -10.74 -4.05
C ASN A 267 -1.67 -10.54 -3.65
N LEU A 268 -1.45 -9.77 -2.58
CA LEU A 268 -0.16 -9.67 -1.93
C LEU A 268 -0.20 -10.54 -0.67
N LEU A 269 0.65 -11.55 -0.62
CA LEU A 269 0.70 -12.55 0.45
C LEU A 269 2.05 -12.48 1.18
N LEU A 270 2.08 -12.85 2.46
CA LEU A 270 3.33 -13.10 3.17
C LEU A 270 3.89 -14.46 2.76
N ASN A 271 5.22 -14.54 2.66
CA ASN A 271 5.89 -15.84 2.65
C ASN A 271 5.83 -16.44 4.06
N LYS A 272 5.36 -17.68 4.17
CA LYS A 272 5.29 -18.41 5.43
C LYS A 272 6.66 -18.61 6.08
N TYR A 273 7.68 -18.88 5.27
CA TYR A 273 9.03 -19.19 5.76
C TYR A 273 10.07 -18.20 5.23
N PRO A 274 10.06 -16.95 5.71
CA PRO A 274 10.98 -15.93 5.25
C PRO A 274 12.38 -16.13 5.84
N VAL A 275 13.43 -15.95 5.02
CA VAL A 275 14.81 -15.75 5.52
C VAL A 275 15.02 -14.30 5.95
N ASN A 276 14.50 -13.35 5.16
CA ASN A 276 14.55 -11.92 5.48
C ASN A 276 13.14 -11.44 5.84
N PRO A 277 12.98 -10.57 6.86
CA PRO A 277 11.69 -10.00 7.19
C PRO A 277 10.99 -9.31 6.02
N TYR A 278 9.66 -9.28 6.07
CA TYR A 278 8.80 -8.64 5.08
C TYR A 278 8.85 -9.29 3.68
N HIS A 279 9.28 -10.55 3.57
CA HIS A 279 9.23 -11.30 2.31
C HIS A 279 7.77 -11.56 1.91
N THR A 280 7.39 -11.01 0.77
CA THR A 280 6.03 -11.11 0.19
C THR A 280 6.02 -11.81 -1.16
N LEU A 281 4.86 -12.37 -1.50
CA LEU A 281 4.55 -12.96 -2.79
C LEU A 281 3.46 -12.11 -3.46
N LEU A 282 3.71 -11.63 -4.66
CA LEU A 282 2.67 -11.06 -5.52
C LEU A 282 2.14 -12.19 -6.41
N VAL A 283 0.83 -12.44 -6.35
CA VAL A 283 0.19 -13.63 -6.94
C VAL A 283 -1.06 -13.19 -7.71
N PRO A 284 -1.32 -13.65 -8.95
CA PRO A 284 -2.60 -13.46 -9.60
C PRO A 284 -3.72 -14.18 -8.85
N LYS A 285 -4.92 -13.64 -8.87
CA LYS A 285 -6.08 -14.28 -8.22
C LYS A 285 -6.49 -15.58 -8.90
N GLN A 286 -6.30 -15.65 -10.20
CA GLN A 286 -6.55 -16.83 -11.02
C GLN A 286 -5.25 -17.59 -11.20
N PHE A 287 -5.33 -18.92 -11.27
CA PHE A 287 -4.19 -19.75 -11.59
C PHE A 287 -3.64 -19.38 -12.96
N ILE A 288 -2.39 -18.92 -12.97
CA ILE A 288 -1.57 -18.73 -14.16
C ILE A 288 -0.33 -19.57 -13.94
N HIS A 289 0.08 -20.37 -14.93
CA HIS A 289 1.27 -21.21 -14.78
C HIS A 289 2.55 -20.37 -14.72
N GLN A 290 3.54 -20.80 -13.94
CA GLN A 290 4.81 -20.10 -13.71
C GLN A 290 5.62 -19.89 -15.02
N SER A 291 5.42 -20.73 -16.04
CA SER A 291 6.06 -20.58 -17.35
C SER A 291 5.42 -19.53 -18.26
N GLU A 292 4.23 -19.03 -17.93
CA GLU A 292 3.52 -18.08 -18.78
C GLU A 292 4.22 -16.73 -18.84
N LYS A 293 4.03 -16.00 -19.94
CA LYS A 293 4.58 -14.64 -20.12
C LYS A 293 4.03 -13.68 -19.06
N PHE A 294 4.82 -12.69 -18.64
CA PHE A 294 4.31 -11.62 -17.80
C PHE A 294 3.37 -10.70 -18.58
N SER A 295 2.38 -10.13 -17.90
CA SER A 295 1.64 -8.97 -18.40
C SER A 295 2.32 -7.67 -17.94
N LYS A 296 2.01 -6.56 -18.63
CA LYS A 296 2.56 -5.22 -18.33
C LYS A 296 2.22 -4.76 -16.91
N ASP A 297 0.95 -4.92 -16.53
CA ASP A 297 0.44 -4.53 -15.22
C ASP A 297 1.07 -5.36 -14.10
N TYR A 298 1.27 -6.67 -14.30
CA TYR A 298 1.90 -7.53 -13.30
C TYR A 298 3.34 -7.10 -13.00
N LEU A 299 4.18 -6.91 -14.04
CA LEU A 299 5.56 -6.47 -13.83
C LEU A 299 5.65 -5.06 -13.23
N SER A 300 4.78 -4.14 -13.68
CA SER A 300 4.74 -2.80 -13.10
C SER A 300 4.33 -2.82 -11.63
N LEU A 301 3.36 -3.66 -11.27
CA LEU A 301 2.92 -3.80 -9.89
C LEU A 301 4.00 -4.43 -9.01
N ALA A 302 4.71 -5.45 -9.51
CA ALA A 302 5.88 -6.00 -8.83
C ALA A 302 6.97 -4.94 -8.59
N TYR A 303 7.18 -4.06 -9.57
CA TYR A 303 8.07 -2.90 -9.45
C TYR A 303 7.57 -1.91 -8.38
N ASP A 304 6.27 -1.64 -8.29
CA ASP A 304 5.74 -0.78 -7.23
C ASP A 304 5.90 -1.39 -5.83
N VAL A 305 5.70 -2.70 -5.69
CA VAL A 305 5.89 -3.41 -4.42
C VAL A 305 7.36 -3.42 -4.00
N LEU A 306 8.31 -3.70 -4.91
CA LEU A 306 9.73 -3.67 -4.55
C LEU A 306 10.21 -2.26 -4.21
N CYS A 307 9.70 -1.22 -4.88
CA CYS A 307 9.98 0.17 -4.51
C CYS A 307 9.45 0.50 -3.11
N ALA A 308 8.24 0.02 -2.76
CA ALA A 308 7.65 0.25 -1.45
C ALA A 308 8.50 -0.31 -0.29
N VAL A 309 9.13 -1.46 -0.47
CA VAL A 309 9.99 -2.10 0.55
C VAL A 309 11.48 -1.82 0.37
N GLU A 310 11.83 -0.90 -0.54
CA GLU A 310 13.21 -0.54 -0.91
C GLU A 310 14.08 -1.78 -1.25
N GLY A 311 13.44 -2.79 -1.82
CA GLY A 311 13.98 -4.13 -1.94
C GLY A 311 14.32 -4.54 -3.37
N PHE A 312 14.29 -5.84 -3.62
CA PHE A 312 14.34 -6.41 -4.95
C PHE A 312 13.32 -7.53 -5.10
N ALA A 313 12.87 -7.73 -6.33
CA ALA A 313 11.99 -8.82 -6.72
C ALA A 313 12.79 -9.91 -7.43
N PHE A 314 12.34 -11.15 -7.31
CA PHE A 314 12.86 -12.26 -8.08
C PHE A 314 11.76 -13.26 -8.46
N PHE A 315 12.03 -14.00 -9.52
CA PHE A 315 11.12 -14.97 -10.10
C PHE A 315 11.88 -16.18 -10.64
N ASN A 316 11.27 -17.35 -10.51
CA ASN A 316 11.79 -18.62 -11.02
C ASN A 316 10.74 -19.19 -11.97
N SER A 317 11.01 -19.30 -13.28
CA SER A 317 9.96 -19.66 -14.24
C SER A 317 9.55 -21.13 -14.23
N HIS A 318 10.45 -22.02 -13.85
CA HIS A 318 10.29 -23.47 -13.93
C HIS A 318 10.94 -24.20 -12.75
N SER A 319 10.67 -25.49 -12.63
CA SER A 319 11.32 -26.37 -11.65
C SER A 319 12.85 -26.29 -11.73
N GLU A 320 13.42 -26.23 -12.94
CA GLU A 320 14.86 -26.12 -13.22
C GLU A 320 15.42 -24.73 -12.88
N ALA A 321 14.56 -23.71 -12.83
CA ALA A 321 14.91 -22.38 -12.32
C ALA A 321 14.77 -22.29 -10.78
N GLY A 322 14.34 -23.37 -10.12
CA GLY A 322 14.12 -23.43 -8.68
C GLY A 322 12.73 -23.00 -8.23
N ALA A 323 11.73 -23.03 -9.11
CA ALA A 323 10.32 -22.86 -8.71
C ALA A 323 9.87 -24.05 -7.85
N SER A 324 9.12 -23.78 -6.78
CA SER A 324 8.54 -24.82 -5.91
C SER A 324 7.02 -24.96 -6.04
N LEU A 325 6.38 -24.03 -6.75
CA LEU A 325 4.94 -23.97 -7.00
C LEU A 325 4.73 -23.58 -8.45
N ASP A 326 3.70 -24.16 -9.07
CA ASP A 326 3.37 -23.91 -10.48
C ASP A 326 2.52 -22.66 -10.68
N HIS A 327 1.83 -22.19 -9.63
CA HIS A 327 1.08 -20.95 -9.71
C HIS A 327 2.02 -19.74 -9.68
N LYS A 328 1.96 -18.95 -10.74
CA LYS A 328 2.78 -17.78 -11.02
C LYS A 328 2.87 -16.80 -9.85
N HIS A 329 4.04 -16.69 -9.25
CA HIS A 329 4.27 -15.72 -8.17
C HIS A 329 5.63 -15.03 -8.30
N VAL A 330 5.64 -13.70 -8.16
CA VAL A 330 6.87 -12.92 -7.99
C VAL A 330 7.16 -12.78 -6.51
N GLN A 331 8.40 -13.05 -6.11
CA GLN A 331 8.87 -12.94 -4.73
C GLN A 331 9.54 -11.60 -4.53
N ILE A 332 9.20 -10.87 -3.48
CA ILE A 332 9.77 -9.57 -3.16
C ILE A 332 10.33 -9.62 -1.75
N VAL A 333 11.60 -9.24 -1.60
CA VAL A 333 12.29 -9.16 -0.30
C VAL A 333 12.64 -7.71 -0.01
N SER A 334 12.62 -7.34 1.27
CA SER A 334 12.92 -5.97 1.70
C SER A 334 14.40 -5.62 1.56
N LYS A 335 14.72 -4.33 1.74
CA LYS A 335 16.09 -3.80 1.72
C LYS A 335 17.10 -4.58 2.55
N LEU A 336 16.67 -5.27 3.61
CA LEU A 336 17.54 -6.10 4.46
C LEU A 336 18.24 -7.20 3.66
N ALA A 337 17.61 -7.71 2.61
CA ALA A 337 18.20 -8.75 1.78
C ALA A 337 19.45 -8.29 1.01
N PHE A 338 19.64 -6.97 0.81
CA PHE A 338 20.85 -6.44 0.17
C PHE A 338 22.13 -6.65 0.99
N GLN A 339 22.03 -6.91 2.30
CA GLN A 339 23.18 -7.21 3.15
C GLN A 339 23.97 -8.45 2.69
N SER A 340 23.31 -9.36 1.95
CA SER A 340 23.93 -10.56 1.40
C SER A 340 23.83 -10.66 -0.12
N ALA A 341 23.35 -9.59 -0.79
CA ALA A 341 23.13 -9.57 -2.24
C ALA A 341 24.27 -8.85 -2.97
N ASN A 342 25.51 -9.24 -2.69
CA ASN A 342 26.70 -8.50 -3.12
C ASN A 342 26.89 -8.44 -4.64
N ILE A 343 26.34 -9.39 -5.41
CA ILE A 343 26.29 -9.27 -6.87
C ILE A 343 25.43 -8.05 -7.27
N LEU A 344 24.27 -7.88 -6.66
CA LEU A 344 23.37 -6.76 -6.97
C LEU A 344 23.96 -5.42 -6.52
N ASN A 345 24.64 -5.41 -5.36
CA ASN A 345 25.34 -4.21 -4.87
C ASN A 345 26.45 -3.80 -5.83
N HIS A 346 27.26 -4.75 -6.30
CA HIS A 346 28.31 -4.51 -7.28
C HIS A 346 27.76 -3.95 -8.61
N VAL A 347 26.67 -4.52 -9.15
CA VAL A 347 26.01 -4.00 -10.36
C VAL A 347 25.52 -2.57 -10.16
N ARG A 348 24.94 -2.29 -8.99
CA ARG A 348 24.46 -0.95 -8.62
C ARG A 348 25.62 0.06 -8.51
N GLU A 349 26.69 -0.30 -7.84
CA GLU A 349 27.89 0.53 -7.68
C GLU A 349 28.50 0.86 -9.05
N TRP A 350 28.70 -0.16 -9.90
CA TRP A 350 29.22 0.02 -11.26
C TRP A 350 28.40 1.00 -12.09
N TRP A 351 27.06 0.92 -11.99
CA TRP A 351 26.15 1.84 -12.67
C TRP A 351 26.33 3.29 -12.23
N PHE A 352 26.48 3.52 -10.92
CA PHE A 352 26.67 4.86 -10.38
C PHE A 352 28.05 5.43 -10.68
N GLU A 353 29.12 4.65 -10.50
CA GLU A 353 30.50 5.10 -10.68
C GLU A 353 30.80 5.52 -12.11
N ARG A 354 30.33 4.74 -13.10
CA ARG A 354 30.64 5.04 -14.49
C ARG A 354 29.88 6.23 -15.06
N SER A 355 28.92 6.82 -14.34
CA SER A 355 28.04 7.87 -14.85
C SER A 355 27.39 7.52 -16.21
N VAL A 356 27.35 6.22 -16.55
CA VAL A 356 26.76 5.71 -17.79
C VAL A 356 25.26 5.66 -17.51
N LYS A 357 24.62 6.83 -17.49
CA LYS A 357 23.17 6.94 -17.73
C LYS A 357 22.90 6.60 -19.20
N GLN A 358 23.31 5.43 -19.67
CA GLN A 358 22.93 4.92 -20.99
C GLN A 358 21.79 3.91 -20.77
N PRO A 359 20.54 4.40 -20.63
CA PRO A 359 19.40 3.51 -20.62
C PRO A 359 19.44 2.65 -21.89
N ASN A 360 19.06 1.39 -21.75
CA ASN A 360 19.02 0.38 -22.83
C ASN A 360 20.36 -0.24 -23.26
N LYS A 361 21.47 -0.03 -22.55
CA LYS A 361 22.71 -0.78 -22.83
C LYS A 361 22.76 -2.09 -22.03
N PHE A 362 22.95 -3.20 -22.73
CA PHE A 362 23.09 -4.51 -22.10
C PHE A 362 24.43 -4.60 -21.36
N THR A 363 24.37 -5.18 -20.16
CA THR A 363 25.54 -5.39 -19.30
C THR A 363 25.62 -6.86 -18.90
N ARG A 364 26.84 -7.37 -18.70
CA ARG A 364 27.13 -8.70 -18.13
C ARG A 364 28.16 -8.57 -17.02
N LEU A 365 28.08 -9.48 -16.05
CA LEU A 365 29.05 -9.63 -14.98
C LEU A 365 30.28 -10.33 -15.53
N ARG A 366 31.44 -9.68 -15.48
CA ARG A 366 32.69 -10.20 -16.04
C ARG A 366 33.12 -11.52 -15.41
N TYR A 367 32.91 -11.64 -14.10
CA TYR A 367 33.24 -12.83 -13.34
C TYR A 367 32.27 -14.01 -13.59
N LEU A 368 31.13 -13.77 -14.23
CA LEU A 368 30.15 -14.78 -14.67
C LEU A 368 30.07 -14.89 -16.20
N LYS A 369 31.16 -14.56 -16.93
CA LYS A 369 31.19 -14.54 -18.40
C LYS A 369 30.79 -15.85 -19.10
N LYS A 370 30.91 -16.99 -18.40
CA LYS A 370 30.57 -18.30 -18.98
C LYS A 370 29.08 -18.55 -19.04
N ILE A 371 28.29 -17.97 -18.14
CA ILE A 371 26.86 -18.26 -18.08
C ILE A 371 26.06 -17.23 -18.88
N LYS A 372 24.99 -17.69 -19.51
CA LYS A 372 24.07 -16.87 -20.30
C LYS A 372 23.18 -16.04 -19.38
N HIS A 373 23.55 -14.79 -19.21
CA HIS A 373 22.84 -13.81 -18.38
C HIS A 373 22.97 -12.42 -18.99
N PHE A 374 21.98 -11.58 -18.74
CA PHE A 374 21.96 -10.20 -19.24
C PHE A 374 21.32 -9.29 -18.21
N ILE A 375 21.89 -8.10 -18.07
CA ILE A 375 21.40 -7.01 -17.22
C ILE A 375 21.01 -5.86 -18.14
N LEU A 376 19.87 -5.24 -17.87
CA LEU A 376 19.43 -4.03 -18.54
C LEU A 376 18.93 -3.02 -17.51
N PHE A 377 19.56 -1.84 -17.52
CA PHE A 377 19.21 -0.75 -16.61
C PHE A 377 18.00 0.03 -17.11
N PHE A 378 17.14 0.41 -16.18
CA PHE A 378 15.97 1.23 -16.48
C PHE A 378 16.38 2.68 -16.78
N ASN A 379 15.54 3.37 -17.55
CA ASN A 379 15.65 4.81 -17.70
C ASN A 379 15.20 5.52 -16.40
N GLN A 380 16.17 5.78 -15.52
CA GLN A 380 15.93 6.43 -14.23
C GLN A 380 15.40 7.86 -14.37
N ASP A 381 15.84 8.61 -15.38
CA ASP A 381 15.34 9.97 -15.60
C ASP A 381 13.84 9.96 -15.94
N LEU A 382 13.37 8.94 -16.67
CA LEU A 382 11.94 8.74 -16.92
C LEU A 382 11.21 8.28 -15.65
N LEU A 383 11.73 7.29 -14.90
CA LEU A 383 11.09 6.78 -13.68
C LEU A 383 11.00 7.81 -12.54
N GLN A 384 11.96 8.73 -12.46
CA GLN A 384 12.02 9.78 -11.44
C GLN A 384 11.35 11.09 -11.87
N SER A 385 10.93 11.19 -13.14
CA SER A 385 10.22 12.36 -13.65
C SER A 385 8.90 12.57 -12.92
N LYS A 386 8.62 13.81 -12.51
CA LYS A 386 7.32 14.20 -11.90
C LYS A 386 6.12 13.93 -12.82
N ASN A 387 6.36 13.82 -14.12
CA ASN A 387 5.35 13.57 -15.13
C ASN A 387 5.25 12.09 -15.51
N CYS A 388 6.02 11.20 -14.88
CA CYS A 388 5.97 9.77 -15.14
C CYS A 388 4.61 9.22 -14.70
N ASP A 389 3.73 8.97 -15.66
CA ASP A 389 2.44 8.36 -15.38
C ASP A 389 2.55 6.83 -15.26
N GLU A 390 1.45 6.20 -14.87
CA GLU A 390 1.38 4.75 -14.69
C GLU A 390 1.69 3.98 -15.98
N LEU A 391 1.17 4.46 -17.11
CA LEU A 391 1.33 3.82 -18.40
C LEU A 391 2.79 3.88 -18.89
N GLN A 392 3.47 4.99 -18.64
CA GLN A 392 4.88 5.18 -18.95
C GLN A 392 5.77 4.21 -18.14
N GLN A 393 5.52 4.04 -16.83
CA GLN A 393 6.23 3.02 -16.05
C GLN A 393 5.92 1.62 -16.57
N GLN A 394 4.64 1.28 -16.78
CA GLN A 394 4.25 -0.04 -17.28
C GLN A 394 4.96 -0.39 -18.59
N ASN A 395 4.99 0.55 -19.54
CA ASN A 395 5.68 0.37 -20.81
C ASN A 395 7.19 0.23 -20.61
N LEU A 396 7.84 1.09 -19.83
CA LEU A 396 9.29 1.03 -19.62
C LEU A 396 9.73 -0.32 -19.00
N ILE A 397 9.07 -0.74 -17.92
CA ILE A 397 9.41 -1.98 -17.21
C ILE A 397 9.20 -3.19 -18.14
N TYR A 398 8.07 -3.23 -18.84
CA TYR A 398 7.77 -4.33 -19.76
C TYR A 398 8.67 -4.35 -20.99
N GLU A 399 8.96 -3.20 -21.61
CA GLU A 399 9.89 -3.11 -22.73
C GLU A 399 11.31 -3.56 -22.34
N THR A 400 11.73 -3.28 -21.11
CA THR A 400 13.00 -3.79 -20.57
C THR A 400 13.00 -5.31 -20.50
N TYR A 401 11.91 -5.91 -20.01
CA TYR A 401 11.72 -7.36 -19.99
C TYR A 401 11.74 -7.96 -21.41
N GLU A 402 10.98 -7.40 -22.36
CA GLU A 402 10.97 -7.87 -23.76
C GLU A 402 12.36 -7.79 -24.41
N LYS A 403 13.10 -6.70 -24.17
CA LYS A 403 14.47 -6.54 -24.66
C LYS A 403 15.40 -7.62 -24.12
N LEU A 404 15.29 -7.97 -22.83
CA LEU A 404 16.07 -9.05 -22.23
C LEU A 404 15.71 -10.42 -22.81
N LEU A 405 14.42 -10.71 -23.02
CA LEU A 405 13.99 -11.94 -23.69
C LEU A 405 14.55 -12.04 -25.12
N ASN A 406 14.44 -10.95 -25.89
CA ASN A 406 14.97 -10.88 -27.24
C ASN A 406 16.50 -11.07 -27.26
N LYS A 407 17.23 -10.48 -26.30
CA LYS A 407 18.69 -10.67 -26.18
C LYS A 407 19.06 -12.12 -25.84
N CYS A 408 18.24 -12.80 -25.05
CA CYS A 408 18.37 -14.21 -24.76
C CYS A 408 18.02 -15.13 -25.95
N LYS A 409 17.45 -14.56 -27.03
CA LYS A 409 16.93 -15.29 -28.20
C LYS A 409 15.83 -16.28 -27.83
N VAL A 410 14.87 -15.82 -27.02
CA VAL A 410 13.72 -16.65 -26.59
C VAL A 410 12.73 -16.77 -27.73
N GLU A 411 12.53 -17.99 -28.23
CA GLU A 411 11.51 -18.31 -29.24
C GLU A 411 10.14 -18.54 -28.60
N ASP A 412 10.08 -19.46 -27.62
CA ASP A 412 8.91 -19.68 -26.77
C ASP A 412 9.27 -19.45 -25.30
N ILE A 413 8.52 -18.56 -24.65
CA ILE A 413 8.68 -18.26 -23.23
C ILE A 413 8.32 -19.46 -22.35
N LYS A 414 7.44 -20.35 -22.83
CA LYS A 414 6.96 -21.51 -22.08
C LYS A 414 8.04 -22.57 -21.87
N ASP A 415 9.05 -22.60 -22.71
CA ASP A 415 10.21 -23.48 -22.57
C ASP A 415 11.43 -22.77 -21.96
N PHE A 416 11.31 -21.45 -21.74
CA PHE A 416 12.43 -20.62 -21.30
C PHE A 416 12.61 -20.67 -19.77
N LYS A 417 13.49 -21.56 -19.35
CA LYS A 417 13.92 -21.77 -17.95
C LYS A 417 14.84 -20.63 -17.54
N HIS A 418 14.37 -19.75 -16.68
CA HIS A 418 15.14 -18.58 -16.29
C HIS A 418 14.83 -18.11 -14.86
N ASN A 419 15.81 -17.43 -14.30
CA ASN A 419 15.57 -16.51 -13.20
C ASN A 419 15.45 -15.10 -13.73
N LEU A 420 14.49 -14.35 -13.18
CA LEU A 420 14.39 -12.91 -13.34
C LEU A 420 14.68 -12.27 -11.97
N ILE A 421 15.55 -11.28 -11.93
CA ILE A 421 15.80 -10.45 -10.74
C ILE A 421 15.57 -9.00 -11.16
N MET A 422 14.81 -8.26 -10.36
CA MET A 422 14.48 -6.86 -10.65
C MET A 422 14.75 -6.01 -9.41
N THR A 423 15.51 -4.94 -9.58
CA THR A 423 15.77 -3.92 -8.56
C THR A 423 15.05 -2.63 -8.94
N GLN A 424 15.34 -1.51 -8.27
CA GLN A 424 14.85 -0.20 -8.70
C GLN A 424 15.63 0.31 -9.92
N GLU A 425 16.85 -0.20 -10.12
CA GLU A 425 17.81 0.31 -11.09
C GLU A 425 17.85 -0.52 -12.37
N PHE A 426 17.67 -1.84 -12.27
CA PHE A 426 17.83 -2.75 -13.40
C PHE A 426 16.97 -4.01 -13.30
N MET A 427 16.93 -4.73 -14.42
CA MET A 427 16.40 -6.08 -14.52
C MET A 427 17.49 -7.01 -15.06
N MET A 428 17.59 -8.21 -14.48
CA MET A 428 18.56 -9.24 -14.84
C MET A 428 17.85 -10.55 -15.15
N ILE A 429 18.20 -11.17 -16.27
CA ILE A 429 17.83 -12.54 -16.62
C ILE A 429 19.06 -13.43 -16.52
N VAL A 430 18.88 -14.59 -15.89
CA VAL A 430 19.85 -15.70 -15.93
C VAL A 430 19.16 -16.90 -16.54
N VAL A 431 19.70 -17.44 -17.63
CA VAL A 431 19.15 -18.63 -18.29
C VAL A 431 19.58 -19.88 -17.53
N ARG A 432 18.61 -20.68 -17.08
CA ARG A 432 18.80 -21.78 -16.13
C ARG A 432 18.77 -23.13 -16.83
N LYS A 433 19.70 -24.01 -16.46
CA LYS A 433 19.77 -25.39 -16.95
C LYS A 433 19.26 -26.40 -15.93
N LYS A 434 19.61 -26.22 -14.66
CA LYS A 434 19.24 -27.14 -13.56
C LYS A 434 19.07 -26.39 -12.25
N ALA A 435 18.23 -26.93 -11.38
CA ALA A 435 17.94 -26.34 -10.07
C ALA A 435 18.91 -26.80 -8.97
N THR A 436 19.69 -27.85 -9.21
CA THR A 436 20.49 -28.48 -8.16
C THR A 436 21.97 -28.61 -8.54
N TYR A 437 22.83 -28.56 -7.53
CA TYR A 437 24.24 -28.90 -7.62
C TYR A 437 24.62 -29.71 -6.38
N ASN A 438 25.17 -30.92 -6.59
CA ASN A 438 25.55 -31.87 -5.53
C ASN A 438 24.45 -32.13 -4.48
N GLY A 439 23.19 -32.13 -4.93
CA GLY A 439 21.99 -32.34 -4.10
C GLY A 439 21.47 -31.10 -3.39
N VAL A 440 22.14 -29.94 -3.48
CA VAL A 440 21.67 -28.66 -2.93
C VAL A 440 20.79 -27.96 -3.97
N SER A 441 19.63 -27.42 -3.57
CA SER A 441 18.70 -26.71 -4.47
C SER A 441 18.94 -25.20 -4.49
N PHE A 442 18.84 -24.58 -5.67
CA PHE A 442 19.09 -23.16 -5.89
C PHE A 442 18.01 -22.51 -6.77
N ASN A 443 17.60 -21.32 -6.34
CA ASN A 443 16.67 -20.44 -7.05
C ASN A 443 17.41 -19.14 -7.46
N ALA A 444 16.68 -18.12 -7.91
CA ALA A 444 17.23 -16.84 -8.30
C ALA A 444 18.16 -16.19 -7.26
N VAL A 445 17.96 -16.43 -5.96
CA VAL A 445 18.72 -15.76 -4.89
C VAL A 445 20.21 -16.11 -4.92
N CYS A 446 20.62 -17.29 -5.44
CA CYS A 446 22.05 -17.59 -5.55
C CYS A 446 22.79 -16.64 -6.51
N PHE A 447 22.10 -16.13 -7.54
CA PHE A 447 22.64 -15.15 -8.49
C PHE A 447 22.63 -13.72 -7.93
N THR A 448 22.21 -13.50 -6.69
CA THR A 448 22.41 -12.24 -5.97
C THR A 448 23.67 -12.26 -5.11
N GLY A 449 24.29 -13.43 -4.92
CA GLY A 449 25.45 -13.62 -4.05
C GLY A 449 25.12 -14.30 -2.71
N SER A 450 23.85 -14.64 -2.45
CA SER A 450 23.43 -15.33 -1.23
C SER A 450 23.02 -16.78 -1.49
N LEU A 451 23.66 -17.71 -0.79
CA LEU A 451 23.40 -19.14 -0.86
C LEU A 451 22.79 -19.62 0.46
N LEU A 452 21.87 -20.57 0.37
CA LEU A 452 21.15 -21.12 1.52
C LEU A 452 21.44 -22.61 1.66
N ALA A 453 21.89 -23.01 2.85
CA ALA A 453 22.09 -24.41 3.24
C ALA A 453 21.05 -24.81 4.28
N LYS A 454 20.33 -25.90 4.04
CA LYS A 454 19.24 -26.39 4.91
C LYS A 454 19.73 -27.21 6.10
N ASN A 455 20.96 -27.68 6.03
CA ASN A 455 21.60 -28.48 7.06
C ASN A 455 23.13 -28.35 6.95
N GLU A 456 23.84 -28.85 7.95
CA GLU A 456 25.30 -28.78 8.02
C GLU A 456 25.97 -29.48 6.84
N GLN A 457 25.42 -30.60 6.36
CA GLN A 457 25.97 -31.34 5.22
C GLN A 457 25.93 -30.52 3.92
N GLU A 458 24.81 -29.85 3.63
CA GLU A 458 24.72 -28.91 2.51
C GLU A 458 25.68 -27.73 2.69
N CYS A 459 25.81 -27.22 3.91
CA CYS A 459 26.70 -26.10 4.22
C CYS A 459 28.17 -26.46 3.95
N GLU A 460 28.62 -27.64 4.37
CA GLU A 460 29.97 -28.11 4.10
C GLU A 460 30.23 -28.32 2.61
N LYS A 461 29.27 -28.88 1.86
CA LYS A 461 29.36 -28.98 0.39
C LYS A 461 29.56 -27.61 -0.26
N LEU A 462 28.81 -26.60 0.18
CA LEU A 462 28.92 -25.23 -0.33
C LEU A 462 30.26 -24.57 0.02
N LYS A 463 30.78 -24.82 1.23
CA LYS A 463 32.10 -24.29 1.65
C LYS A 463 33.24 -24.88 0.83
N GLN A 464 33.18 -26.17 0.52
CA GLN A 464 34.22 -26.89 -0.21
C GLN A 464 34.24 -26.53 -1.72
N ALA A 465 33.07 -26.35 -2.34
CA ALA A 465 32.96 -26.02 -3.75
C ALA A 465 33.27 -24.55 -4.05
N ARG A 466 33.79 -24.24 -5.25
CA ARG A 466 33.89 -22.86 -5.73
C ARG A 466 32.50 -22.35 -6.10
N ILE A 467 32.07 -21.23 -5.53
CA ILE A 467 30.73 -20.68 -5.72
C ILE A 467 30.49 -20.35 -7.20
N ILE A 468 31.50 -19.81 -7.89
CA ILE A 468 31.39 -19.53 -9.33
C ILE A 468 31.20 -20.83 -10.13
N GLU A 469 31.83 -21.94 -9.74
CA GLU A 469 31.61 -23.24 -10.37
C GLU A 469 30.19 -23.76 -10.15
N ILE A 470 29.62 -23.52 -8.96
CA ILE A 470 28.20 -23.81 -8.69
C ILE A 470 27.31 -23.03 -9.66
N LEU A 471 27.52 -21.71 -9.77
CA LEU A 471 26.72 -20.86 -10.65
C LEU A 471 26.88 -21.25 -12.13
N ASP A 472 28.11 -21.55 -12.57
CA ASP A 472 28.43 -22.09 -13.91
C ASP A 472 27.60 -23.36 -14.21
N ASN A 473 27.42 -24.22 -13.22
CA ASN A 473 26.67 -25.45 -13.36
C ASN A 473 25.15 -25.24 -13.43
N LEU A 474 24.62 -24.22 -12.76
CA LEU A 474 23.17 -24.00 -12.65
C LEU A 474 22.56 -23.31 -13.87
N ALA A 475 23.39 -22.63 -14.67
CA ALA A 475 22.98 -21.83 -15.80
C ALA A 475 23.45 -22.42 -17.14
N GLU A 476 22.83 -21.98 -18.23
CA GLU A 476 23.29 -22.32 -19.57
C GLU A 476 24.59 -21.60 -19.89
N VAL A 477 25.45 -22.23 -20.70
CA VAL A 477 26.69 -21.62 -21.17
C VAL A 477 26.35 -20.58 -22.24
N ASP A 478 27.04 -19.44 -22.21
CA ASP A 478 26.98 -18.46 -23.27
C ASP A 478 28.19 -18.58 -24.20
N GLU A 479 27.96 -19.14 -25.37
CA GLU A 479 28.98 -19.27 -26.42
C GLU A 479 29.02 -18.04 -27.35
N SER A 480 28.14 -17.06 -27.11
CA SER A 480 28.00 -15.90 -27.97
C SER A 480 29.10 -14.87 -27.69
N VAL A 481 29.64 -14.30 -28.77
CA VAL A 481 30.52 -13.12 -28.71
C VAL A 481 29.67 -11.87 -28.90
N TYR A 482 29.78 -10.91 -27.99
CA TYR A 482 29.02 -9.65 -28.06
C TYR A 482 29.97 -8.47 -28.20
N SER A 483 29.82 -7.70 -29.27
CA SER A 483 30.50 -6.41 -29.43
C SER A 483 29.73 -5.25 -28.80
N ASP A 484 28.46 -5.46 -28.44
CA ASP A 484 27.50 -4.43 -28.00
C ASP A 484 27.13 -4.49 -26.51
N ILE A 485 27.87 -5.29 -25.72
CA ILE A 485 27.62 -5.50 -24.29
C ILE A 485 28.75 -4.91 -23.45
N ASP A 486 28.38 -4.18 -22.39
CA ASP A 486 29.32 -3.78 -21.37
C ASP A 486 29.58 -4.91 -20.36
N GLU A 487 30.81 -4.96 -19.86
CA GLU A 487 31.18 -5.82 -18.74
C GLU A 487 31.33 -4.97 -17.48
N CYS A 488 30.63 -5.37 -16.42
CA CYS A 488 30.84 -4.88 -15.07
C CYS A 488 31.75 -5.78 -14.25
#